data_AF-A0A5N6MXH9-F1
#
_entry.id   AF-A0A5N6MXH9-F1
#
_cell.length_a   1.000
_cell.length_b   1.000
_cell.length_c   1.000
_cell.angle_alpha   90.00
_cell.angle_beta   90.00
_cell.angle_gamma   90.00
#
_symmetry.space_group_name_H-M   'P 1'
#
loop_
_entity.id
_entity.type
_entity.pdbx_description
1 polymer ?
#
loop_
_entity_poly.entity_id
_entity_poly.type
_entity_poly.pdbx_seq_one_letter_code
_entity_poly.pdbx_strand_id
1 'polypeptide(L)'
;MDRSNTQLLFQDHLPLIEEHLGGDGLIEELCKGFQLLMDVDKGVITFESLKNNSLLLGLQDLSDCDLLSMLREGDYDGDGALNQMEFCVLMFRLSPDLMKQSEKYQAATRDFEPGSERLELCLEMVLTSNTPLSAPCSSLEQKKHNFEFGMPLVSFADLQSEARNNTCVDSLMAAKVYIVYYSMYGHVEKLAQEIMKGASSVEGVEAKLWQAETLNEEVLGKMSAPPKSDAPIITPHELAEADGFIFGFPTRFGMMAAQFKAFFDATGGLWRTQQLAGKPAGIFYSTGSQGGGQETTPLTAITQLVHHGMIFVPIGYTFGAGMFEMEKVKGGSPYGAGTYAGDGSRQPSELELEQAFHQGKYIAIITKKLKGSV
;
A
#
# COMPACT_ATOMS: atom_id res chain seq x y z
N MET A 1 38.81 -6.80 27.08
CA MET A 1 38.52 -5.40 27.44
C MET A 1 37.04 -5.21 27.25
N ASP A 2 36.37 -5.13 28.38
CA ASP A 2 34.93 -5.00 28.57
C ASP A 2 34.45 -3.61 28.12
N ARG A 3 33.37 -3.56 27.34
CA ARG A 3 32.52 -2.38 27.17
C ARG A 3 31.08 -2.87 27.26
N SER A 4 30.58 -2.83 28.49
CA SER A 4 29.21 -3.05 28.91
C SER A 4 28.21 -2.32 28.01
N ASN A 5 27.45 -3.13 27.29
CA ASN A 5 26.20 -2.80 26.62
C ASN A 5 25.23 -2.20 27.64
N THR A 6 25.11 -0.88 27.69
CA THR A 6 24.15 -0.19 28.55
C THR A 6 22.99 0.23 27.65
N GLN A 7 22.00 -0.65 27.51
CA GLN A 7 20.70 -0.30 26.93
C GLN A 7 20.16 0.92 27.68
N LEU A 8 19.87 2.00 26.99
CA LEU A 8 19.02 3.03 27.57
C LEU A 8 17.61 2.48 27.72
N LEU A 9 17.19 2.29 28.96
CA LEU A 9 15.79 2.10 29.30
C LEU A 9 15.09 3.45 29.09
N PHE A 10 14.28 3.57 28.03
CA PHE A 10 13.10 4.43 28.12
C PHE A 10 12.33 3.93 29.33
N GLN A 11 12.29 4.72 30.40
CA GLN A 11 11.52 4.34 31.57
C GLN A 11 10.07 4.60 31.22
N ASP A 12 9.42 3.54 30.77
CA ASP A 12 8.00 3.51 30.53
C ASP A 12 7.27 3.70 31.87
N HIS A 13 6.73 4.90 32.07
CA HIS A 13 5.99 5.24 33.28
C HIS A 13 4.50 4.98 33.12
N LEU A 14 4.03 4.61 31.92
CA LEU A 14 2.61 4.32 31.69
C LEU A 14 2.10 3.15 32.57
N PRO A 15 2.86 2.04 32.76
CA PRO A 15 2.49 1.00 33.70
C PRO A 15 2.38 1.48 35.15
N LEU A 16 3.25 2.42 35.57
CA LEU A 16 3.19 2.99 36.93
C LEU A 16 2.00 3.92 37.10
N ILE A 17 1.63 4.67 36.06
CA ILE A 17 0.44 5.53 36.03
C ILE A 17 -0.82 4.67 36.10
N GLU A 18 -0.88 3.58 35.33
CA GLU A 18 -1.98 2.59 35.41
C GLU A 18 -2.09 1.98 36.81
N GLU A 19 -0.96 1.58 37.42
CA GLU A 19 -0.94 0.99 38.76
C GLU A 19 -1.45 1.94 39.85
N HIS A 20 -1.16 3.25 39.73
CA HIS A 20 -1.53 4.25 40.73
C HIS A 20 -2.92 4.87 40.51
N LEU A 21 -3.35 5.03 39.25
CA LEU A 21 -4.58 5.74 38.89
C LEU A 21 -5.68 4.83 38.29
N GLY A 22 -5.37 3.56 38.02
CA GLY A 22 -6.23 2.65 37.29
C GLY A 22 -6.29 2.96 35.79
N GLY A 23 -6.97 2.09 35.02
CA GLY A 23 -7.10 2.25 33.56
C GLY A 23 -7.73 3.58 33.16
N ASP A 24 -8.86 3.94 33.77
CA ASP A 24 -9.55 5.20 33.44
C ASP A 24 -8.68 6.43 33.74
N GLY A 25 -7.89 6.39 34.82
CA GLY A 25 -6.94 7.44 35.15
C GLY A 25 -5.77 7.52 34.17
N LEU A 26 -5.28 6.39 33.67
CA LEU A 26 -4.28 6.36 32.60
C LEU A 26 -4.81 7.02 31.32
N ILE A 27 -6.02 6.68 30.89
CA ILE A 27 -6.64 7.29 29.71
C ILE A 27 -6.84 8.79 29.91
N GLU A 28 -7.24 9.22 31.11
CA GLU A 28 -7.39 10.64 31.42
C GLU A 28 -6.06 11.40 31.31
N GLU A 29 -4.95 10.83 31.79
CA GLU A 29 -3.61 11.42 31.66
C GLU A 29 -3.12 11.45 30.20
N LEU A 30 -3.39 10.40 29.42
CA LEU A 30 -3.10 10.40 27.98
C LEU A 30 -3.93 11.46 27.24
N CYS A 31 -5.20 11.63 27.60
CA CYS A 31 -6.06 12.67 27.05
C CYS A 31 -5.54 14.09 27.38
N LYS A 32 -5.00 14.30 28.58
CA LYS A 32 -4.32 15.56 28.94
C LYS A 32 -3.06 15.76 28.10
N GLY A 33 -2.27 14.70 27.89
CA GLY A 33 -1.10 14.71 26.99
C GLY A 33 -1.48 15.09 25.55
N PHE A 34 -2.55 14.52 25.02
CA PHE A 34 -3.11 14.87 23.71
C PHE A 34 -3.47 16.37 23.64
N GLN A 35 -4.16 16.89 24.65
CA GLN A 35 -4.55 18.30 24.71
C GLN A 35 -3.36 19.27 24.73
N LEU A 36 -2.19 18.85 25.23
CA LEU A 36 -0.97 19.65 25.21
C LEU A 36 -0.32 19.70 23.82
N LEU A 37 -0.56 18.70 22.98
CA LEU A 37 0.08 18.55 21.67
C LEU A 37 -0.82 18.95 20.50
N MET A 38 -2.13 18.95 20.70
CA MET A 38 -3.11 19.23 19.65
C MET A 38 -3.09 20.69 19.20
N ASP A 39 -3.43 20.89 17.93
CA ASP A 39 -3.89 22.17 17.43
C ASP A 39 -5.28 22.45 18.03
N VAL A 40 -5.41 23.53 18.80
CA VAL A 40 -6.65 23.86 19.51
C VAL A 40 -7.78 24.19 18.54
N ASP A 41 -7.46 24.76 17.38
CA ASP A 41 -8.44 25.18 16.38
C ASP A 41 -8.94 23.98 15.56
N LYS A 42 -8.05 23.00 15.30
CA LYS A 42 -8.40 21.79 14.52
C LYS A 42 -8.85 20.61 15.37
N GLY A 43 -8.56 20.60 16.67
CA GLY A 43 -8.92 19.50 17.56
C GLY A 43 -8.11 18.21 17.37
N VAL A 44 -7.01 18.27 16.62
CA VAL A 44 -6.13 17.14 16.27
C VAL A 44 -4.67 17.55 16.40
N ILE A 45 -3.76 16.60 16.58
CA ILE A 45 -2.32 16.85 16.54
C ILE A 45 -1.87 16.88 15.09
N THR A 46 -1.44 18.04 14.62
CA THR A 46 -0.87 18.23 13.27
C THR A 46 0.65 18.24 13.33
N PHE A 47 1.31 18.21 12.18
CA PHE A 47 2.76 18.40 12.11
C PHE A 47 3.18 19.73 12.73
N GLU A 48 2.47 20.81 12.43
CA GLU A 48 2.76 22.13 12.97
C GLU A 48 2.49 22.20 14.47
N SER A 49 1.38 21.64 14.96
CA SER A 49 1.10 21.65 16.41
C SER A 49 2.07 20.76 17.17
N LEU A 50 2.39 19.58 16.64
CA LEU A 50 3.39 18.69 17.24
C LEU A 50 4.76 19.36 17.24
N LYS A 51 5.18 20.02 16.16
CA LYS A 51 6.44 20.76 16.08
C LYS A 51 6.48 21.93 17.05
N ASN A 52 5.43 22.74 17.12
CA ASN A 52 5.38 23.90 18.01
C ASN A 52 5.29 23.50 19.49
N ASN A 53 4.51 22.48 19.80
CA ASN A 53 4.27 22.02 21.18
C ASN A 53 5.38 21.09 21.67
N SER A 54 6.06 20.33 20.80
CA SER A 54 7.25 19.54 21.16
C SER A 54 8.41 20.43 21.62
N LEU A 55 8.55 21.65 21.05
CA LEU A 55 9.50 22.64 21.53
C LEU A 55 9.23 23.05 22.99
N LEU A 56 7.95 23.15 23.37
CA LEU A 56 7.50 23.50 24.73
C LEU A 56 7.73 22.35 25.72
N LEU A 57 7.68 21.10 25.26
CA LEU A 57 7.94 19.90 26.06
C LEU A 57 9.43 19.53 26.17
N GLY A 58 10.32 20.37 25.64
CA GLY A 58 11.77 20.16 25.70
C GLY A 58 12.29 19.13 24.69
N LEU A 59 11.50 18.79 23.67
CA LEU A 59 11.86 17.85 22.60
C LEU A 59 12.42 18.60 21.36
N GLN A 60 13.26 19.60 21.58
CA GLN A 60 13.74 20.52 20.54
C GLN A 60 14.72 19.88 19.54
N ASP A 61 15.25 18.70 19.87
CA ASP A 61 16.22 17.97 19.05
C ASP A 61 15.57 17.04 18.02
N LEU A 62 14.23 16.96 17.99
CA LEU A 62 13.50 16.19 16.97
C LEU A 62 13.57 16.92 15.62
N SER A 63 14.06 16.22 14.60
CA SER A 63 14.02 16.75 13.24
C SER A 63 12.60 16.75 12.70
N ASP A 64 12.34 17.55 11.67
CA ASP A 64 11.07 17.53 10.94
C ASP A 64 10.75 16.12 10.43
N CYS A 65 11.76 15.32 10.06
CA CYS A 65 11.58 13.93 9.67
C CYS A 65 11.12 13.04 10.82
N ASP A 66 11.63 13.25 12.04
CA ASP A 66 11.24 12.45 13.20
C ASP A 66 9.80 12.74 13.61
N LEU A 67 9.40 14.01 13.62
CA LEU A 67 8.04 14.44 13.92
C LEU A 67 7.02 13.93 12.88
N LEU A 68 7.39 13.94 11.59
CA LEU A 68 6.58 13.35 10.54
C LEU A 68 6.46 11.83 10.68
N SER A 69 7.54 11.16 11.10
CA SER A 69 7.51 9.72 11.36
C SER A 69 6.59 9.38 12.52
N MET A 70 6.58 10.20 13.58
CA MET A 70 5.68 10.02 14.73
C MET A 70 4.22 10.17 14.36
N LEU A 71 3.88 11.17 13.53
CA LEU A 71 2.52 11.33 13.03
C LEU A 71 2.12 10.15 12.15
N ARG A 72 2.98 9.77 11.20
CA ARG A 72 2.70 8.65 10.29
C ARG A 72 2.51 7.32 11.02
N GLU A 73 3.22 7.10 12.13
CA GLU A 73 3.10 5.86 12.90
C GLU A 73 1.76 5.77 13.66
N GLY A 74 1.18 6.91 14.03
CA GLY A 74 -0.09 6.98 14.76
C GLY A 74 -1.32 7.24 13.89
N ASP A 75 -1.16 7.81 12.70
CA ASP A 75 -2.24 8.23 11.79
C ASP A 75 -2.79 7.00 11.05
N TYR A 76 -3.88 6.43 11.57
CA TYR A 76 -4.46 5.20 11.04
C TYR A 76 -5.47 5.46 9.93
N ASP A 77 -6.13 6.61 9.93
CA ASP A 77 -7.08 6.99 8.89
C ASP A 77 -6.45 7.72 7.70
N GLY A 78 -5.19 8.15 7.84
CA GLY A 78 -4.37 8.74 6.79
C GLY A 78 -4.69 10.21 6.54
N ASP A 79 -5.30 10.91 7.49
CA ASP A 79 -5.70 12.31 7.36
C ASP A 79 -4.54 13.31 7.55
N GLY A 80 -3.35 12.81 7.92
CA GLY A 80 -2.13 13.58 8.13
C GLY A 80 -2.04 14.22 9.52
N ALA A 81 -2.94 13.88 10.43
CA ALA A 81 -2.98 14.33 11.81
C ALA A 81 -3.19 13.12 12.76
N LEU A 82 -3.14 13.37 14.07
CA LEU A 82 -3.58 12.37 15.06
C LEU A 82 -4.79 12.91 15.77
N ASN A 83 -5.89 12.16 15.71
CA ASN A 83 -6.99 12.38 16.63
C ASN A 83 -6.68 11.78 18.03
N GLN A 84 -7.54 12.07 19.00
CA GLN A 84 -7.31 11.67 20.40
C GLN A 84 -7.20 10.14 20.57
N MET A 85 -7.95 9.37 19.79
CA MET A 85 -7.92 7.91 19.84
C MET A 85 -6.60 7.37 19.29
N GLU A 86 -6.20 7.86 18.12
CA GLU A 86 -4.96 7.48 17.44
C GLU A 86 -3.73 7.77 18.30
N PHE A 87 -3.70 8.95 18.93
CA PHE A 87 -2.67 9.31 19.89
C PHE A 87 -2.62 8.34 21.07
N CYS A 88 -3.76 8.02 21.70
CA CYS A 88 -3.81 7.06 22.80
C CYS A 88 -3.30 5.68 22.36
N VAL A 89 -3.77 5.17 21.22
CA VAL A 89 -3.34 3.87 20.66
C VAL A 89 -1.84 3.84 20.38
N LEU A 90 -1.28 4.91 19.81
CA LEU A 90 0.17 5.06 19.60
C LEU A 90 0.92 4.98 20.94
N MET A 91 0.46 5.69 21.96
CA MET A 91 1.09 5.67 23.29
C MET A 91 1.04 4.30 23.96
N PHE A 92 -0.05 3.54 23.79
CA PHE A 92 -0.15 2.15 24.27
C PHE A 92 0.84 1.22 23.54
N ARG A 93 0.99 1.36 22.22
CA ARG A 93 1.90 0.54 21.40
C ARG A 93 3.37 0.77 21.71
N LEU A 94 3.72 2.00 22.09
CA LEU A 94 5.07 2.36 22.50
C LEU A 94 5.43 1.85 23.91
N SER A 95 4.47 1.28 24.66
CA SER A 95 4.67 0.66 25.98
C SER A 95 4.69 -0.88 25.89
N PRO A 96 5.88 -1.51 25.93
CA PRO A 96 5.98 -2.97 25.85
C PRO A 96 5.31 -3.71 27.01
N ASP A 97 5.20 -3.06 28.18
CA ASP A 97 4.58 -3.67 29.35
C ASP A 97 3.06 -3.55 29.33
N LEU A 98 2.48 -2.44 28.85
CA LEU A 98 1.04 -2.35 28.59
C LEU A 98 0.60 -3.32 27.49
N MET A 99 1.42 -3.50 26.45
CA MET A 99 1.17 -4.49 25.39
C MET A 99 1.16 -5.95 25.90
N LYS A 100 1.94 -6.28 26.94
CA LYS A 100 1.88 -7.61 27.58
C LYS A 100 0.70 -7.76 28.53
N GLN A 101 0.23 -6.65 29.11
CA GLN A 101 -0.94 -6.65 29.98
C GLN A 101 -2.23 -6.80 29.18
N SER A 102 -2.35 -6.19 28.00
CA SER A 102 -3.49 -6.36 27.09
C SER A 102 -3.76 -7.82 26.71
N GLU A 103 -2.70 -8.61 26.49
CA GLU A 103 -2.78 -10.06 26.27
C GLU A 103 -3.30 -10.83 27.50
N LYS A 104 -3.03 -10.34 28.73
CA LYS A 104 -3.59 -10.90 29.97
C LYS A 104 -5.05 -10.53 30.18
N TYR A 105 -5.48 -9.32 29.78
CA TYR A 105 -6.88 -8.93 29.85
C TYR A 105 -7.78 -9.83 28.96
N GLN A 106 -7.29 -10.33 27.81
CA GLN A 106 -7.99 -11.36 27.02
C GLN A 106 -8.22 -12.69 27.75
N ALA A 107 -7.33 -13.08 28.66
CA ALA A 107 -7.46 -14.30 29.43
C ALA A 107 -8.45 -14.14 30.61
N ALA A 108 -8.62 -12.91 31.10
CA ALA A 108 -9.47 -12.57 32.24
C ALA A 108 -10.90 -12.14 31.84
N THR A 109 -11.15 -11.70 30.60
CA THR A 109 -12.48 -11.29 30.08
C THR A 109 -13.48 -12.43 29.90
N ARG A 110 -13.17 -13.66 30.33
CA ARG A 110 -14.18 -14.71 30.51
C ARG A 110 -14.95 -14.62 31.83
N ASP A 111 -14.49 -13.86 32.81
CA ASP A 111 -15.04 -13.89 34.18
C ASP A 111 -15.18 -12.51 34.89
N PHE A 112 -15.34 -11.39 34.18
CA PHE A 112 -15.56 -10.08 34.86
C PHE A 112 -16.60 -9.17 34.18
N GLU A 113 -17.40 -8.48 35.00
CA GLU A 113 -18.42 -7.51 34.55
C GLU A 113 -17.81 -6.21 33.97
N PRO A 114 -18.49 -5.56 33.00
CA PRO A 114 -17.92 -4.49 32.20
C PRO A 114 -17.82 -3.19 33.01
N GLY A 115 -16.59 -2.67 33.13
CA GLY A 115 -16.31 -1.46 33.91
C GLY A 115 -15.89 -0.23 33.11
N SER A 116 -15.55 -0.32 31.83
CA SER A 116 -15.04 0.83 31.05
C SER A 116 -15.00 0.55 29.54
N GLU A 117 -16.02 0.99 28.79
CA GLU A 117 -16.09 0.83 27.31
C GLU A 117 -14.87 1.46 26.60
N ARG A 118 -14.23 2.48 27.19
CA ARG A 118 -13.15 3.24 26.53
C ARG A 118 -11.81 2.52 26.48
N LEU A 119 -11.42 1.82 27.55
CA LEU A 119 -10.20 1.00 27.52
C LEU A 119 -10.37 -0.22 26.63
N GLU A 120 -11.54 -0.83 26.66
CA GLU A 120 -11.85 -2.03 25.89
C GLU A 120 -11.74 -1.74 24.37
N LEU A 121 -12.29 -0.61 23.91
CA LEU A 121 -12.12 -0.11 22.54
C LEU A 121 -10.66 0.18 22.16
N CYS A 122 -9.87 0.81 23.05
CA CYS A 122 -8.46 1.06 22.80
C CYS A 122 -7.66 -0.25 22.68
N LEU A 123 -7.92 -1.21 23.58
CA LEU A 123 -7.27 -2.52 23.60
C LEU A 123 -7.64 -3.37 22.38
N GLU A 124 -8.91 -3.36 21.95
CA GLU A 124 -9.35 -4.02 20.72
C GLU A 124 -8.65 -3.44 19.48
N MET A 125 -8.52 -2.11 19.39
CA MET A 125 -7.79 -1.47 18.29
C MET A 125 -6.31 -1.81 18.29
N VAL A 126 -5.66 -1.84 19.47
CA VAL A 126 -4.25 -2.23 19.61
C VAL A 126 -4.01 -3.68 19.14
N LEU A 127 -4.92 -4.60 19.47
CA LEU A 127 -4.78 -6.04 19.19
C LEU A 127 -5.16 -6.42 17.74
N THR A 128 -6.09 -5.68 17.12
CA THR A 128 -6.52 -5.91 15.72
C THR A 128 -5.52 -5.43 14.68
N SER A 129 -4.53 -4.63 15.10
CA SER A 129 -3.60 -3.91 14.23
C SER A 129 -2.16 -4.47 14.26
N ASN A 130 -1.96 -5.71 14.73
CA ASN A 130 -0.66 -6.40 14.91
C ASN A 130 0.24 -6.49 13.66
N THR A 131 0.83 -5.37 13.25
CA THR A 131 2.05 -5.29 12.43
C THR A 131 3.23 -4.95 13.34
N PRO A 132 4.36 -5.67 13.26
CA PRO A 132 5.51 -5.40 14.12
C PRO A 132 6.13 -4.03 13.84
N LEU A 133 6.43 -3.27 14.92
CA LEU A 133 7.21 -2.03 14.88
C LEU A 133 8.56 -2.28 14.17
N SER A 134 8.86 -1.51 13.13
CA SER A 134 10.21 -1.48 12.56
C SER A 134 11.17 -0.74 13.51
N ALA A 135 12.42 -1.21 13.59
CA ALA A 135 13.41 -0.93 14.64
C ALA A 135 13.68 0.57 14.96
N PRO A 136 14.09 0.92 16.20
CA PRO A 136 14.20 2.32 16.66
C PRO A 136 15.38 3.08 16.05
N CYS A 137 15.10 4.33 15.65
CA CYS A 137 16.07 5.32 15.16
C CYS A 137 16.96 5.84 16.31
N SER A 138 18.27 5.89 16.08
CA SER A 138 19.31 5.97 17.11
C SER A 138 19.76 7.39 17.51
N SER A 139 18.86 8.37 17.63
CA SER A 139 19.26 9.79 17.78
C SER A 139 18.71 10.57 18.99
N LEU A 140 17.93 9.96 19.89
CA LEU A 140 17.20 10.69 20.94
C LEU A 140 17.67 10.36 22.36
N GLU A 141 18.73 11.03 22.84
CA GLU A 141 19.31 10.62 24.12
C GLU A 141 19.88 11.68 25.07
N GLN A 142 19.65 12.99 24.88
CA GLN A 142 20.23 13.95 25.82
C GLN A 142 19.30 15.10 26.23
N LYS A 143 19.04 15.12 27.56
CA LYS A 143 18.72 16.25 28.46
C LYS A 143 17.24 16.47 28.82
N LYS A 144 16.92 16.17 30.08
CA LYS A 144 15.73 16.60 30.83
C LYS A 144 16.12 17.66 31.87
N HIS A 145 15.26 18.66 32.09
CA HIS A 145 14.79 19.02 33.44
C HIS A 145 13.69 20.11 33.45
N ASN A 146 12.56 19.73 34.06
CA ASN A 146 11.65 20.41 35.00
C ASN A 146 10.69 21.58 34.61
N PHE A 147 9.54 21.53 35.32
CA PHE A 147 8.51 22.55 35.66
C PHE A 147 7.34 22.74 34.66
N GLU A 148 6.04 22.60 34.99
CA GLU A 148 5.08 23.16 36.01
C GLU A 148 4.29 24.41 35.51
N PHE A 149 2.94 24.32 35.62
CA PHE A 149 1.88 25.35 35.67
C PHE A 149 1.40 26.16 34.42
N GLY A 150 0.10 26.04 34.09
CA GLY A 150 -0.91 27.09 34.40
C GLY A 150 -1.46 28.05 33.31
N MET A 151 -2.76 27.84 32.93
CA MET A 151 -3.81 28.82 32.51
C MET A 151 -3.65 29.61 31.17
N PRO A 152 -4.67 30.34 30.61
CA PRO A 152 -6.16 30.25 30.64
C PRO A 152 -6.84 30.31 29.23
N LEU A 153 -8.16 30.05 29.21
CA LEU A 153 -9.09 30.06 28.06
C LEU A 153 -9.37 31.46 27.45
N VAL A 154 -9.47 31.52 26.12
CA VAL A 154 -10.09 32.63 25.36
C VAL A 154 -11.25 32.12 24.48
N SER A 155 -12.26 32.96 24.30
CA SER A 155 -13.65 32.57 24.00
C SER A 155 -14.01 32.34 22.52
N PHE A 156 -14.86 31.32 22.32
CA PHE A 156 -15.54 30.76 21.15
C PHE A 156 -16.28 31.69 20.13
N ALA A 157 -16.08 33.00 20.13
CA ALA A 157 -16.93 33.91 19.34
C ALA A 157 -16.45 34.24 17.91
N ASP A 158 -15.21 33.95 17.55
CA ASP A 158 -14.61 34.44 16.28
C ASP A 158 -14.61 33.41 15.12
N LEU A 159 -15.06 32.17 15.34
CA LEU A 159 -14.89 31.04 14.40
C LEU A 159 -16.04 30.80 13.39
N GLN A 160 -17.05 31.66 13.31
CA GLN A 160 -18.23 31.40 12.45
C GLN A 160 -18.27 32.12 11.10
N SER A 161 -17.19 32.79 10.67
CA SER A 161 -17.20 33.55 9.39
C SER A 161 -16.46 32.91 8.20
N GLU A 162 -15.68 31.85 8.38
CA GLU A 162 -14.83 31.29 7.29
C GLU A 162 -15.37 30.00 6.63
N ALA A 163 -16.47 29.41 7.13
CA ALA A 163 -16.99 28.12 6.65
C ALA A 163 -17.87 28.18 5.37
N ARG A 164 -17.69 29.15 4.47
CA ARG A 164 -18.55 29.28 3.27
C ARG A 164 -17.87 29.44 1.91
N ASN A 165 -16.56 29.18 1.76
CA ASN A 165 -15.91 29.30 0.45
C ASN A 165 -14.77 28.28 0.18
N ASN A 166 -14.91 27.02 0.58
CA ASN A 166 -13.98 25.95 0.14
C ASN A 166 -14.64 25.02 -0.89
N THR A 167 -14.75 25.52 -2.12
CA THR A 167 -14.79 24.69 -3.33
C THR A 167 -13.45 24.84 -4.06
N CYS A 168 -12.43 24.16 -3.56
CA CYS A 168 -11.07 24.02 -4.11
C CYS A 168 -10.40 22.96 -3.20
N VAL A 169 -9.84 21.82 -3.60
CA VAL A 169 -9.33 21.35 -4.88
C VAL A 169 -9.35 19.81 -4.87
N ASP A 170 -10.50 19.17 -5.08
CA ASP A 170 -10.53 17.72 -5.41
C ASP A 170 -10.16 17.49 -6.88
N SER A 171 -9.05 18.09 -7.30
CA SER A 171 -8.29 17.54 -8.42
C SER A 171 -7.45 16.38 -7.86
N LEU A 172 -8.11 15.31 -7.41
CA LEU A 172 -7.46 14.02 -7.22
C LEU A 172 -6.76 13.67 -8.54
N MET A 173 -5.44 13.69 -8.56
CA MET A 173 -4.67 13.24 -9.71
C MET A 173 -5.07 11.78 -10.00
N ALA A 174 -5.77 11.55 -11.11
CA ALA A 174 -6.25 10.22 -11.50
C ALA A 174 -5.12 9.18 -11.39
N ALA A 175 -5.42 8.01 -10.82
CA ALA A 175 -4.44 6.94 -10.68
C ALA A 175 -4.08 6.39 -12.06
N LYS A 176 -2.81 6.37 -12.41
CA LYS A 176 -2.33 5.93 -13.72
C LYS A 176 -2.02 4.46 -13.70
N VAL A 177 -2.73 3.66 -14.49
CA VAL A 177 -2.48 2.22 -14.61
C VAL A 177 -1.95 1.91 -16.01
N TYR A 178 -0.76 1.33 -16.09
CA TYR A 178 -0.15 0.97 -17.37
C TYR A 178 -0.32 -0.52 -17.64
N ILE A 179 -0.94 -0.84 -18.76
CA ILE A 179 -1.02 -2.18 -19.32
C ILE A 179 0.11 -2.30 -20.35
N VAL A 180 1.21 -2.94 -19.96
CA VAL A 180 2.40 -3.07 -20.80
C VAL A 180 2.47 -4.51 -21.30
N TYR A 181 2.44 -4.70 -22.61
CA TYR A 181 2.40 -6.05 -23.18
C TYR A 181 3.37 -6.26 -24.33
N TYR A 182 3.72 -7.52 -24.54
CA TYR A 182 4.33 -8.02 -25.76
C TYR A 182 3.41 -9.08 -26.37
N SER A 183 3.15 -8.98 -27.68
CA SER A 183 2.28 -9.92 -28.39
C SER A 183 2.84 -10.19 -29.78
N MET A 184 3.16 -11.46 -30.06
CA MET A 184 3.60 -11.86 -31.41
C MET A 184 2.41 -12.03 -32.35
N TYR A 185 1.37 -12.75 -31.91
CA TYR A 185 0.24 -13.20 -32.74
C TYR A 185 -1.11 -12.62 -32.28
N GLY A 186 -1.14 -11.46 -31.61
CA GLY A 186 -2.38 -10.77 -31.21
C GLY A 186 -3.13 -11.32 -29.98
N HIS A 187 -2.85 -12.53 -29.51
CA HIS A 187 -3.59 -13.14 -28.39
C HIS A 187 -3.45 -12.36 -27.08
N VAL A 188 -2.21 -11.99 -26.73
CA VAL A 188 -1.93 -11.19 -25.53
C VAL A 188 -2.48 -9.79 -25.68
N GLU A 189 -2.42 -9.21 -26.88
CA GLU A 189 -3.01 -7.90 -27.15
C GLU A 189 -4.53 -7.91 -26.88
N LYS A 190 -5.25 -8.92 -27.36
CA LYS A 190 -6.71 -9.02 -27.11
C LYS A 190 -7.02 -9.06 -25.61
N LEU A 191 -6.25 -9.80 -24.82
CA LEU A 191 -6.38 -9.76 -23.36
C LEU A 191 -6.02 -8.37 -22.80
N ALA A 192 -4.97 -7.73 -23.31
CA ALA A 192 -4.52 -6.42 -22.86
C ALA A 192 -5.56 -5.32 -23.10
N GLN A 193 -6.24 -5.36 -24.25
CA GLN A 193 -7.37 -4.49 -24.57
C GLN A 193 -8.53 -4.69 -23.58
N GLU A 194 -8.83 -5.93 -23.22
CA GLU A 194 -9.90 -6.23 -22.27
C GLU A 194 -9.55 -5.84 -20.83
N ILE A 195 -8.30 -6.06 -20.42
CA ILE A 195 -7.75 -5.57 -19.15
C ILE A 195 -7.83 -4.04 -19.10
N MET A 196 -7.48 -3.34 -20.19
CA MET A 196 -7.59 -1.89 -20.27
C MET A 196 -9.05 -1.43 -20.07
N LYS A 197 -10.03 -2.09 -20.70
CA LYS A 197 -11.45 -1.78 -20.45
C LYS A 197 -11.83 -1.97 -18.99
N GLY A 198 -11.36 -3.05 -18.37
CA GLY A 198 -11.57 -3.32 -16.95
C GLY A 198 -11.00 -2.22 -16.07
N ALA A 199 -9.75 -1.82 -16.30
CA ALA A 199 -9.09 -0.76 -15.55
C ALA A 199 -9.76 0.61 -15.75
N SER A 200 -10.11 0.97 -16.99
CA SER A 200 -10.82 2.21 -17.33
C SER A 200 -12.25 2.27 -16.79
N SER A 201 -12.83 1.15 -16.38
CA SER A 201 -14.17 1.13 -15.75
C SER A 201 -14.17 1.69 -14.32
N VAL A 202 -13.00 1.92 -13.74
CA VAL A 202 -12.85 2.45 -12.38
C VAL A 202 -12.73 3.97 -12.43
N GLU A 203 -13.66 4.67 -11.77
CA GLU A 203 -13.65 6.12 -11.69
C GLU A 203 -12.38 6.65 -11.01
N GLY A 204 -11.78 7.70 -11.60
CA GLY A 204 -10.53 8.28 -11.11
C GLY A 204 -9.28 7.47 -11.47
N VAL A 205 -9.38 6.54 -12.43
CA VAL A 205 -8.24 5.79 -12.98
C VAL A 205 -8.05 6.13 -14.46
N GLU A 206 -6.82 6.49 -14.84
CA GLU A 206 -6.38 6.65 -16.22
C GLU A 206 -5.60 5.39 -16.64
N ALA A 207 -6.18 4.55 -17.48
CA ALA A 207 -5.51 3.37 -18.01
C ALA A 207 -4.86 3.64 -19.37
N LYS A 208 -3.60 3.21 -19.56
CA LYS A 208 -2.88 3.32 -20.84
C LYS A 208 -2.36 1.98 -21.28
N LEU A 209 -2.45 1.72 -22.59
CA LEU A 209 -1.98 0.50 -23.22
C LEU A 209 -0.66 0.77 -23.95
N TRP A 210 0.33 -0.08 -23.72
CA TRP A 210 1.70 0.09 -24.18
C TRP A 210 2.30 -1.19 -24.75
N GLN A 211 3.05 -1.07 -25.84
CA GLN A 211 3.80 -2.18 -26.45
C GLN A 211 5.26 -2.18 -26.01
N ALA A 212 5.75 -3.33 -25.54
CA ALA A 212 7.17 -3.59 -25.27
C ALA A 212 7.80 -4.39 -26.42
N GLU A 213 7.69 -3.89 -27.66
CA GLU A 213 8.26 -4.53 -28.85
C GLU A 213 9.72 -4.13 -29.04
N THR A 214 10.56 -5.11 -29.34
CA THR A 214 12.02 -4.93 -29.53
C THR A 214 12.49 -5.34 -30.92
N LEU A 215 11.62 -5.95 -31.73
CA LEU A 215 11.93 -6.39 -33.09
C LEU A 215 11.53 -5.33 -34.12
N ASN A 216 12.36 -5.17 -35.15
CA ASN A 216 12.03 -4.30 -36.28
C ASN A 216 11.02 -4.98 -37.23
N GLU A 217 10.38 -4.19 -38.08
CA GLU A 217 9.36 -4.66 -39.03
C GLU A 217 9.87 -5.74 -39.99
N GLU A 218 11.14 -5.68 -40.40
CA GLU A 218 11.75 -6.67 -41.30
C GLU A 218 11.81 -8.06 -40.66
N VAL A 219 12.23 -8.15 -39.39
CA VAL A 219 12.27 -9.41 -38.66
C VAL A 219 10.86 -9.92 -38.37
N LEU A 220 9.93 -9.03 -38.01
CA LEU A 220 8.52 -9.39 -37.82
C LEU A 220 7.90 -9.99 -39.09
N GLY A 221 8.21 -9.42 -40.26
CA GLY A 221 7.77 -9.94 -41.55
C GLY A 221 8.32 -11.35 -41.83
N LYS A 222 9.57 -11.63 -41.48
CA LYS A 222 10.18 -12.98 -41.62
C LYS A 222 9.56 -14.01 -40.67
N MET A 223 8.98 -13.57 -39.55
CA MET A 223 8.33 -14.44 -38.56
C MET A 223 6.84 -14.67 -38.83
N SER A 224 6.31 -14.14 -39.95
CA SER A 224 4.89 -14.16 -40.28
C SER A 224 4.02 -13.57 -39.16
N ALA A 225 4.54 -12.57 -38.45
CA ALA A 225 3.77 -11.88 -37.43
C ALA A 225 2.69 -11.02 -38.12
N PRO A 226 1.45 -11.00 -37.61
CA PRO A 226 0.43 -10.07 -38.09
C PRO A 226 0.88 -8.61 -37.87
N PRO A 227 0.31 -7.66 -38.64
CA PRO A 227 0.51 -6.24 -38.39
C PRO A 227 0.29 -5.88 -36.93
N LYS A 228 1.17 -5.04 -36.39
CA LYS A 228 1.06 -4.57 -35.01
C LYS A 228 -0.05 -3.53 -34.89
N SER A 229 -0.52 -3.40 -33.66
CA SER A 229 -1.51 -2.42 -33.23
C SER A 229 -0.94 -1.01 -33.20
N ASP A 230 -1.83 -0.01 -33.17
CA ASP A 230 -1.49 1.41 -33.05
C ASP A 230 -1.06 1.81 -31.64
N ALA A 231 -1.06 0.88 -30.67
CA ALA A 231 -0.63 1.16 -29.30
C ALA A 231 0.84 1.64 -29.28
N PRO A 232 1.17 2.72 -28.56
CA PRO A 232 2.52 3.27 -28.57
C PRO A 232 3.54 2.31 -27.95
N ILE A 233 4.79 2.41 -28.40
CA ILE A 233 5.91 1.67 -27.81
C ILE A 233 6.34 2.39 -26.55
N ILE A 234 6.44 1.66 -25.44
CA ILE A 234 6.94 2.20 -24.17
C ILE A 234 8.43 2.00 -24.05
N THR A 235 9.09 3.01 -23.50
CA THR A 235 10.48 2.96 -23.07
C THR A 235 10.57 2.65 -21.57
N PRO A 236 11.66 2.01 -21.09
CA PRO A 236 11.76 1.61 -19.70
C PRO A 236 11.54 2.73 -18.68
N HIS A 237 11.96 3.97 -18.98
CA HIS A 237 11.87 5.10 -18.04
C HIS A 237 10.45 5.62 -17.83
N GLU A 238 9.56 5.47 -18.82
CA GLU A 238 8.16 5.87 -18.73
C GLU A 238 7.38 5.03 -17.70
N LEU A 239 7.90 3.87 -17.29
CA LEU A 239 7.32 3.09 -16.18
C LEU A 239 7.24 3.91 -14.89
N ALA A 240 8.14 4.86 -14.67
CA ALA A 240 8.12 5.69 -13.47
C ALA A 240 6.85 6.55 -13.35
N GLU A 241 6.15 6.84 -14.46
CA GLU A 241 4.98 7.70 -14.50
C GLU A 241 3.67 7.02 -14.05
N ALA A 242 3.63 5.68 -14.06
CA ALA A 242 2.45 4.94 -13.67
C ALA A 242 2.42 4.70 -12.16
N ASP A 243 1.22 4.62 -11.60
CA ASP A 243 0.99 4.26 -10.20
C ASP A 243 0.82 2.74 -10.04
N GLY A 244 0.40 2.03 -11.09
CA GLY A 244 0.24 0.59 -11.10
C GLY A 244 0.42 -0.04 -12.48
N PHE A 245 0.68 -1.34 -12.51
CA PHE A 245 1.04 -2.06 -13.73
C PHE A 245 0.25 -3.35 -13.94
N ILE A 246 0.06 -3.70 -15.20
CA ILE A 246 -0.41 -5.03 -15.59
C ILE A 246 0.45 -5.47 -16.77
N PHE A 247 1.29 -6.48 -16.56
CA PHE A 247 2.32 -6.91 -17.52
C PHE A 247 1.89 -8.16 -18.29
N GLY A 248 1.95 -8.09 -19.62
CA GLY A 248 1.41 -9.13 -20.52
C GLY A 248 2.44 -9.73 -21.47
N PHE A 249 2.55 -11.05 -21.53
CA PHE A 249 3.46 -11.70 -22.48
C PHE A 249 3.08 -13.15 -22.80
N PRO A 250 3.41 -13.66 -24.02
CA PRO A 250 3.26 -15.07 -24.33
C PRO A 250 4.32 -15.88 -23.59
N THR A 251 3.97 -17.12 -23.25
CA THR A 251 4.91 -18.07 -22.68
C THR A 251 5.99 -18.46 -23.69
N ARG A 252 7.19 -18.65 -23.17
CA ARG A 252 8.29 -19.38 -23.80
C ARG A 252 8.82 -20.38 -22.78
N PHE A 253 8.38 -21.63 -22.93
CA PHE A 253 8.77 -22.76 -22.07
C PHE A 253 8.57 -22.49 -20.57
N GLY A 254 7.42 -21.89 -20.21
CA GLY A 254 7.10 -21.60 -18.81
C GLY A 254 7.75 -20.34 -18.25
N MET A 255 8.34 -19.50 -19.10
CA MET A 255 8.89 -18.18 -18.77
C MET A 255 8.32 -17.10 -19.71
N MET A 256 8.61 -15.84 -19.41
CA MET A 256 8.28 -14.72 -20.30
C MET A 256 9.07 -14.78 -21.62
N ALA A 257 8.52 -14.14 -22.67
CA ALA A 257 9.22 -14.00 -23.94
C ALA A 257 10.49 -13.14 -23.81
N ALA A 258 11.50 -13.45 -24.62
CA ALA A 258 12.80 -12.77 -24.59
C ALA A 258 12.69 -11.25 -24.79
N GLN A 259 11.76 -10.78 -25.62
CA GLN A 259 11.48 -9.37 -25.85
C GLN A 259 11.06 -8.66 -24.55
N PHE A 260 10.16 -9.29 -23.80
CA PHE A 260 9.70 -8.73 -22.53
C PHE A 260 10.78 -8.81 -21.45
N LYS A 261 11.59 -9.87 -21.46
CA LYS A 261 12.73 -9.98 -20.55
C LYS A 261 13.78 -8.90 -20.85
N ALA A 262 14.06 -8.61 -22.13
CA ALA A 262 14.97 -7.55 -22.54
C ALA A 262 14.45 -6.16 -22.12
N PHE A 263 13.14 -5.94 -22.17
CA PHE A 263 12.52 -4.72 -21.63
C PHE A 263 12.79 -4.56 -20.12
N PHE A 264 12.59 -5.61 -19.31
CA PHE A 264 12.96 -5.59 -17.89
C PHE A 264 14.47 -5.49 -17.67
N ASP A 265 15.32 -6.07 -18.51
CA ASP A 265 16.78 -5.93 -18.35
C ASP A 265 17.24 -4.48 -18.58
N ALA A 266 16.47 -3.70 -19.33
CA ALA A 266 16.72 -2.27 -19.54
C ALA A 266 16.22 -1.37 -18.40
N THR A 267 15.55 -1.89 -17.36
CA THR A 267 15.06 -1.10 -16.21
C THR A 267 16.07 -1.01 -15.05
N GLY A 268 17.33 -1.41 -15.25
CA GLY A 268 18.37 -1.40 -14.20
C GLY A 268 18.58 -0.03 -13.52
N GLY A 269 18.38 1.06 -14.26
CA GLY A 269 18.39 2.42 -13.70
C GLY A 269 17.24 2.67 -12.72
N LEU A 270 16.02 2.27 -13.09
CA LEU A 270 14.83 2.39 -12.22
C LEU A 270 14.94 1.51 -10.98
N TRP A 271 15.48 0.30 -11.14
CA TRP A 271 15.78 -0.60 -10.04
C TRP A 271 16.75 0.05 -9.04
N ARG A 272 17.86 0.62 -9.52
CA ARG A 272 18.86 1.25 -8.65
C ARG A 272 18.27 2.37 -7.79
N THR A 273 17.33 3.13 -8.35
CA THR A 273 16.67 4.25 -7.67
C THR A 273 15.35 3.86 -7.00
N GLN A 274 14.96 2.58 -7.03
CA GLN A 274 13.72 2.05 -6.46
C GLN A 274 12.44 2.80 -6.93
N GLN A 275 12.43 3.29 -8.18
CA GLN A 275 11.32 4.10 -8.70
C GLN A 275 10.00 3.32 -8.93
N LEU A 276 10.07 1.99 -8.89
CA LEU A 276 8.91 1.12 -9.03
C LEU A 276 8.47 0.49 -7.70
N ALA A 277 9.17 0.80 -6.60
CA ALA A 277 8.86 0.23 -5.29
C ALA A 277 7.48 0.70 -4.81
N GLY A 278 6.75 -0.20 -4.15
CA GLY A 278 5.40 0.06 -3.62
C GLY A 278 4.28 0.05 -4.67
N LYS A 279 4.61 0.09 -5.97
CA LYS A 279 3.60 0.11 -7.03
C LYS A 279 2.97 -1.27 -7.23
N PRO A 280 1.63 -1.41 -7.22
CA PRO A 280 0.97 -2.68 -7.49
C PRO A 280 1.18 -3.13 -8.94
N ALA A 281 1.43 -4.43 -9.12
CA ALA A 281 1.67 -5.03 -10.42
C ALA A 281 0.99 -6.40 -10.55
N GLY A 282 0.27 -6.61 -11.65
CA GLY A 282 -0.28 -7.91 -12.05
C GLY A 282 0.38 -8.47 -13.30
N ILE A 283 0.10 -9.75 -13.58
CA ILE A 283 0.64 -10.46 -14.75
C ILE A 283 -0.51 -11.13 -15.51
N PHE A 284 -0.45 -11.11 -16.84
CA PHE A 284 -1.33 -11.88 -17.72
C PHE A 284 -0.54 -12.47 -18.89
N TYR A 285 -1.06 -13.52 -19.51
CA TYR A 285 -0.24 -14.33 -20.42
C TYR A 285 -1.04 -15.14 -21.44
N SER A 286 -0.32 -15.67 -22.43
CA SER A 286 -0.88 -16.62 -23.39
C SER A 286 0.02 -17.85 -23.50
N THR A 287 -0.57 -19.04 -23.54
CA THR A 287 0.14 -20.32 -23.68
C THR A 287 -0.36 -21.11 -24.89
N GLY A 288 0.46 -22.02 -25.41
CA GLY A 288 0.05 -22.89 -26.51
C GLY A 288 -0.90 -24.02 -26.07
N SER A 289 -0.70 -24.57 -24.88
CA SER A 289 -1.42 -25.75 -24.39
C SER A 289 -1.78 -25.65 -22.91
N GLN A 290 -2.70 -26.50 -22.45
CA GLN A 290 -3.24 -26.50 -21.08
C GLN A 290 -2.16 -26.59 -19.99
N GLY A 291 -1.20 -27.50 -20.15
CA GLY A 291 -0.06 -27.65 -19.24
C GLY A 291 1.16 -26.80 -19.60
N GLY A 292 1.07 -25.98 -20.66
CA GLY A 292 2.21 -25.30 -21.30
C GLY A 292 2.74 -24.08 -20.54
N GLY A 293 2.64 -24.06 -19.21
CA GLY A 293 3.16 -22.98 -18.38
C GLY A 293 2.12 -21.92 -17.97
N GLN A 294 0.85 -22.28 -17.87
CA GLN A 294 -0.21 -21.38 -17.38
C GLN A 294 0.03 -20.89 -15.96
N GLU A 295 0.80 -21.61 -15.15
CA GLU A 295 1.12 -21.21 -13.77
C GLU A 295 2.59 -20.84 -13.64
N THR A 296 3.49 -21.55 -14.33
CA THR A 296 4.93 -21.29 -14.21
C THR A 296 5.35 -19.98 -14.87
N THR A 297 4.66 -19.56 -15.95
CA THR A 297 4.97 -18.30 -16.64
C THR A 297 4.80 -17.09 -15.73
N PRO A 298 3.64 -16.88 -15.07
CA PRO A 298 3.53 -15.82 -14.08
C PRO A 298 4.40 -16.08 -12.85
N LEU A 299 4.51 -17.31 -12.35
CA LEU A 299 5.33 -17.64 -11.17
C LEU A 299 6.80 -17.22 -11.33
N THR A 300 7.40 -17.52 -12.49
CA THR A 300 8.79 -17.12 -12.77
C THR A 300 8.92 -15.61 -13.01
N ALA A 301 7.89 -14.97 -13.56
CA ALA A 301 7.90 -13.53 -13.80
C ALA A 301 7.74 -12.68 -12.53
N ILE A 302 7.10 -13.21 -11.47
CA ILE A 302 6.99 -12.53 -10.16
C ILE A 302 8.37 -12.11 -9.63
N THR A 303 9.42 -12.87 -9.91
CA THR A 303 10.79 -12.52 -9.51
C THR A 303 11.20 -11.13 -9.98
N GLN A 304 10.79 -10.70 -11.18
CA GLN A 304 11.10 -9.36 -11.69
C GLN A 304 10.37 -8.28 -10.89
N LEU A 305 9.13 -8.56 -10.47
CA LEU A 305 8.34 -7.63 -9.67
C LEU A 305 8.96 -7.43 -8.29
N VAL A 306 9.31 -8.53 -7.62
CA VAL A 306 9.89 -8.52 -6.27
C VAL A 306 11.23 -7.77 -6.24
N HIS A 307 12.11 -8.00 -7.22
CA HIS A 307 13.40 -7.30 -7.27
C HIS A 307 13.26 -5.78 -7.45
N HIS A 308 12.18 -5.31 -8.06
CA HIS A 308 11.84 -3.90 -8.21
C HIS A 308 11.10 -3.30 -7.01
N GLY A 309 10.78 -4.11 -5.99
CA GLY A 309 9.96 -3.68 -4.85
C GLY A 309 8.48 -3.47 -5.18
N MET A 310 8.01 -3.97 -6.32
CA MET A 310 6.60 -3.89 -6.71
C MET A 310 5.74 -4.85 -5.88
N ILE A 311 4.50 -4.47 -5.62
CA ILE A 311 3.54 -5.30 -4.89
C ILE A 311 2.83 -6.20 -5.89
N PHE A 312 3.11 -7.50 -5.87
CA PHE A 312 2.41 -8.44 -6.75
C PHE A 312 0.94 -8.59 -6.32
N VAL A 313 0.03 -8.28 -7.25
CA VAL A 313 -1.42 -8.41 -7.06
C VAL A 313 -1.93 -9.59 -7.89
N PRO A 314 -2.17 -10.78 -7.27
CA PRO A 314 -2.79 -11.90 -7.96
C PRO A 314 -4.29 -11.65 -8.16
N ILE A 315 -4.91 -12.39 -9.08
CA ILE A 315 -6.39 -12.44 -9.15
C ILE A 315 -6.95 -13.21 -7.96
N GLY A 316 -6.24 -14.25 -7.51
CA GLY A 316 -6.78 -15.22 -6.57
C GLY A 316 -8.05 -15.86 -7.13
N TYR A 317 -9.04 -16.08 -6.27
CA TYR A 317 -10.36 -16.57 -6.66
C TYR A 317 -11.42 -15.46 -6.74
N THR A 318 -11.00 -14.18 -6.83
CA THR A 318 -11.90 -13.02 -6.80
C THR A 318 -12.80 -12.89 -8.03
N PHE A 319 -12.49 -13.62 -9.11
CA PHE A 319 -13.37 -13.75 -10.30
C PHE A 319 -14.56 -14.71 -10.06
N GLY A 320 -14.70 -15.26 -8.85
CA GLY A 320 -15.89 -16.01 -8.43
C GLY A 320 -16.07 -17.33 -9.18
N ALA A 321 -17.33 -17.64 -9.55
CA ALA A 321 -17.70 -18.91 -10.16
C ALA A 321 -16.92 -19.22 -11.44
N GLY A 322 -16.49 -18.20 -12.21
CA GLY A 322 -15.68 -18.39 -13.41
C GLY A 322 -14.31 -19.01 -13.16
N MET A 323 -13.82 -19.02 -11.91
CA MET A 323 -12.60 -19.74 -11.53
C MET A 323 -12.80 -21.26 -11.44
N PHE A 324 -14.02 -21.70 -11.13
CA PHE A 324 -14.38 -23.11 -10.93
C PHE A 324 -15.00 -23.77 -12.16
N GLU A 325 -15.07 -23.06 -13.29
CA GLU A 325 -15.53 -23.62 -14.56
C GLU A 325 -14.59 -24.74 -15.04
N MET A 326 -15.16 -25.92 -15.33
CA MET A 326 -14.44 -27.16 -15.67
C MET A 326 -14.97 -27.84 -16.95
N GLU A 327 -16.11 -27.41 -17.49
CA GLU A 327 -16.70 -27.98 -18.71
C GLU A 327 -16.02 -27.46 -19.97
N LYS A 328 -15.56 -26.20 -19.94
CA LYS A 328 -14.89 -25.55 -21.07
C LYS A 328 -13.40 -25.35 -20.78
N VAL A 329 -12.56 -25.66 -21.76
CA VAL A 329 -11.13 -25.36 -21.70
C VAL A 329 -10.93 -23.84 -21.69
N LYS A 330 -10.47 -23.32 -20.54
CA LYS A 330 -10.16 -21.91 -20.32
C LYS A 330 -8.75 -21.72 -19.78
N GLY A 331 -8.13 -20.63 -20.19
CA GLY A 331 -6.87 -20.19 -19.64
C GLY A 331 -7.02 -19.42 -18.34
N GLY A 332 -5.86 -19.02 -17.81
CA GLY A 332 -5.77 -18.24 -16.58
C GLY A 332 -5.75 -19.09 -15.32
N SER A 333 -5.30 -18.47 -14.24
CA SER A 333 -5.09 -19.12 -12.95
C SER A 333 -5.24 -18.08 -11.83
N PRO A 334 -5.15 -18.46 -10.55
CA PRO A 334 -5.11 -17.49 -9.47
C PRO A 334 -3.95 -16.47 -9.59
N TYR A 335 -2.89 -16.79 -10.33
CA TYR A 335 -1.75 -15.90 -10.56
C TYR A 335 -2.05 -14.75 -11.55
N GLY A 336 -3.07 -14.89 -12.40
CA GLY A 336 -3.34 -13.92 -13.48
C GLY A 336 -4.25 -14.46 -14.57
N ALA A 337 -4.81 -13.55 -15.37
CA ALA A 337 -5.64 -13.91 -16.51
C ALA A 337 -4.76 -14.53 -17.60
N GLY A 338 -5.31 -15.51 -18.30
CA GLY A 338 -4.57 -16.19 -19.34
C GLY A 338 -5.45 -16.74 -20.44
N THR A 339 -4.85 -17.01 -21.59
CA THR A 339 -5.55 -17.58 -22.75
C THR A 339 -4.73 -18.67 -23.43
N TYR A 340 -5.41 -19.62 -24.06
CA TYR A 340 -4.77 -20.59 -24.94
C TYR A 340 -4.79 -20.14 -26.40
N ALA A 341 -3.61 -20.12 -27.02
CA ALA A 341 -3.46 -19.91 -28.46
C ALA A 341 -3.57 -21.21 -29.28
N GLY A 342 -3.41 -22.38 -28.67
CA GLY A 342 -3.41 -23.66 -29.39
C GLY A 342 -2.26 -23.73 -30.40
N ASP A 343 -2.60 -24.01 -31.65
CA ASP A 343 -1.71 -23.93 -32.83
C ASP A 343 -1.52 -22.48 -33.35
N GLY A 344 -2.06 -21.49 -32.65
CA GLY A 344 -2.10 -20.08 -33.04
C GLY A 344 -3.44 -19.64 -33.63
N SER A 345 -4.37 -20.57 -33.90
CA SER A 345 -5.69 -20.23 -34.44
C SER A 345 -6.72 -19.92 -33.36
N ARG A 346 -6.62 -20.54 -32.17
CA ARG A 346 -7.59 -20.37 -31.08
C ARG A 346 -7.51 -18.95 -30.53
N GLN A 347 -8.65 -18.25 -30.52
CA GLN A 347 -8.76 -16.92 -29.93
C GLN A 347 -9.17 -16.98 -28.46
N PRO A 348 -8.91 -15.91 -27.68
CA PRO A 348 -9.41 -15.81 -26.32
C PRO A 348 -10.92 -16.05 -26.25
N SER A 349 -11.34 -16.94 -25.36
CA SER A 349 -12.76 -17.19 -25.14
C SER A 349 -13.40 -16.06 -24.34
N GLU A 350 -14.73 -15.97 -24.37
CA GLU A 350 -15.49 -14.99 -23.60
C GLU A 350 -15.13 -15.05 -22.11
N LEU A 351 -15.04 -16.24 -21.52
CA LEU A 351 -14.68 -16.42 -20.12
C LEU A 351 -13.24 -15.97 -19.80
N GLU A 352 -12.30 -16.15 -20.73
CA GLU A 352 -10.92 -15.65 -20.59
C GLU A 352 -10.89 -14.11 -20.67
N LEU A 353 -11.72 -13.51 -21.51
CA LEU A 353 -11.88 -12.06 -21.64
C LEU A 353 -12.55 -11.46 -20.40
N GLU A 354 -13.59 -12.08 -19.85
CA GLU A 354 -14.23 -11.67 -18.60
C GLU A 354 -13.25 -11.70 -17.42
N GLN A 355 -12.41 -12.73 -17.34
CA GLN A 355 -11.36 -12.81 -16.32
C GLN A 355 -10.33 -11.68 -16.48
N ALA A 356 -9.94 -11.37 -17.72
CA ALA A 356 -9.06 -10.24 -18.04
C ALA A 356 -9.68 -8.89 -17.65
N PHE A 357 -10.95 -8.66 -17.97
CA PHE A 357 -11.69 -7.48 -17.54
C PHE A 357 -11.68 -7.35 -16.01
N HIS A 358 -11.97 -8.44 -15.30
CA HIS A 358 -11.96 -8.48 -13.84
C HIS A 358 -10.58 -8.15 -13.27
N GLN A 359 -9.51 -8.73 -13.82
CA GLN A 359 -8.14 -8.43 -13.39
C GLN A 359 -7.80 -6.94 -13.54
N GLY A 360 -8.14 -6.35 -14.68
CA GLY A 360 -7.94 -4.92 -14.94
C GLY A 360 -8.63 -4.04 -13.90
N LYS A 361 -9.91 -4.31 -13.65
CA LYS A 361 -10.71 -3.60 -12.64
C LYS A 361 -10.14 -3.78 -11.24
N TYR A 362 -9.77 -5.00 -10.88
CA TYR A 362 -9.29 -5.33 -9.54
C TYR A 362 -7.98 -4.60 -9.19
N ILE A 363 -6.99 -4.64 -10.10
CA ILE A 363 -5.72 -3.97 -9.89
C ILE A 363 -5.89 -2.44 -9.92
N ALA A 364 -6.76 -1.91 -10.77
CA ALA A 364 -7.05 -0.48 -10.81
C ALA A 364 -7.63 0.04 -9.48
N ILE A 365 -8.55 -0.72 -8.86
CA ILE A 365 -9.09 -0.40 -7.53
C ILE A 365 -7.98 -0.39 -6.47
N ILE A 366 -7.10 -1.39 -6.48
CA ILE A 366 -5.97 -1.47 -5.54
C ILE A 366 -5.00 -0.30 -5.75
N THR A 367 -4.67 0.00 -7.01
CA THR A 367 -3.81 1.13 -7.38
C THR A 367 -4.37 2.45 -6.88
N LYS A 368 -5.67 2.69 -7.09
CA LYS A 368 -6.35 3.89 -6.59
C LYS A 368 -6.27 4.00 -5.07
N LYS A 369 -6.46 2.89 -4.35
CA LYS A 369 -6.36 2.88 -2.88
C LYS A 369 -4.94 3.18 -2.39
N LEU A 370 -3.94 2.55 -3.01
CA LEU A 370 -2.54 2.72 -2.61
C LEU A 370 -1.97 4.09 -2.97
N LYS A 371 -2.46 4.73 -4.04
CA LYS A 371 -2.03 6.07 -4.44
C LYS A 371 -2.24 7.14 -3.35
N GLY A 372 -3.21 6.94 -2.45
CA GLY A 372 -3.44 7.83 -1.32
C GLY A 372 -2.58 7.57 -0.09
N SER A 373 -1.76 6.50 -0.07
CA SER A 373 -1.13 5.97 1.16
C SER A 373 0.38 5.76 1.05
N VAL A 374 1.02 6.11 -0.08
CA VAL A 374 2.45 5.86 -0.33
C VAL A 374 3.23 7.15 -0.52
#